data_AF-A0A972CDA5-F1
#
_entry.id   AF-A0A972CDA5-F1
#
_cell.length_a   1.000
_cell.length_b   1.000
_cell.length_c   1.000
_cell.angle_alpha   90.00
_cell.angle_beta   90.00
_cell.angle_gamma   90.00
#
_symmetry.space_group_name_H-M   'P 1'
#
loop_
_entity.id
_entity.type
_entity.pdbx_description
1 polymer ?
#
loop_
_entity_poly.entity_id
_entity_poly.type
_entity_poly.pdbx_seq_one_letter_code
_entity_poly.pdbx_strand_id
1 'polypeptide(L)'
;MPLKKQLLLRAFVLTIVLPIINSFGLRALYAYEIDGNIAYEKIAPIAAGAITFIEVAVIFCGFGLFLRAYYEYRWQAAGQILAINIVSALIPYCSAVVLLYLTTADPRSNLVFAVIYAVLNFTADMVILAALVVAAAVTARSFAAKRDGHAGKKLLLHGCIWSAVIFGVAGLIQKAAETAADIMQFGAPTSINDYVYLITPYISLAIYSVIGIFIAYLAGSYGLNEPGSGPDTTSFSDQKL
;
A
#
# COMPACT_ATOMS: atom_id res chain seq x y z
N MET A 1 25.93 2.88 0.05
CA MET A 1 25.23 1.83 -0.74
C MET A 1 24.56 2.47 -1.94
N PRO A 2 24.67 1.93 -3.17
CA PRO A 2 24.01 2.48 -4.36
C PRO A 2 22.49 2.63 -4.17
N LEU A 3 21.90 3.72 -4.66
CA LEU A 3 20.46 4.03 -4.49
C LEU A 3 19.55 2.89 -4.96
N LYS A 4 19.86 2.23 -6.08
CA LYS A 4 19.14 1.02 -6.53
C LYS A 4 19.09 -0.08 -5.46
N LYS A 5 20.20 -0.36 -4.79
CA LYS A 5 20.26 -1.37 -3.72
C LYS A 5 19.48 -0.91 -2.48
N GLN A 6 19.55 0.38 -2.12
CA GLN A 6 18.77 0.93 -1.00
C GLN A 6 17.25 0.80 -1.25
N LEU A 7 16.80 1.09 -2.47
CA LEU A 7 15.39 0.96 -2.87
C LEU A 7 14.90 -0.49 -2.79
N LEU A 8 15.70 -1.45 -3.27
CA LEU A 8 15.34 -2.88 -3.19
C LEU A 8 15.30 -3.38 -1.74
N LEU A 9 16.27 -2.99 -0.92
CA LEU A 9 16.28 -3.36 0.51
C LEU A 9 15.06 -2.80 1.23
N ARG A 10 14.71 -1.54 0.95
CA ARG A 10 13.50 -0.92 1.52
C ARG A 10 12.22 -1.56 1.02
N ALA A 11 12.15 -1.90 -0.28
CA ALA A 11 11.02 -2.64 -0.81
C ALA A 11 10.88 -3.97 -0.06
N PHE A 12 11.95 -4.73 0.11
CA PHE A 12 11.93 -5.97 0.88
C PHE A 12 11.40 -5.77 2.32
N VAL A 13 11.91 -4.79 3.06
CA VAL A 13 11.47 -4.55 4.44
C VAL A 13 10.03 -4.05 4.51
N LEU A 14 9.70 -2.99 3.77
CA LEU A 14 8.41 -2.31 3.89
C LEU A 14 7.27 -3.05 3.21
N THR A 15 7.57 -3.89 2.22
CA THR A 15 6.54 -4.59 1.44
C THR A 15 6.56 -6.10 1.62
N ILE A 16 7.60 -6.73 2.15
CA ILE A 16 7.57 -8.17 2.47
C ILE A 16 7.54 -8.38 3.98
N VAL A 17 8.55 -7.88 4.70
CA VAL A 17 8.67 -8.13 6.15
C VAL A 17 7.49 -7.53 6.92
N LEU A 18 7.13 -6.28 6.63
CA LEU A 18 6.05 -5.60 7.33
C LEU A 18 4.68 -6.28 7.08
N PRO A 19 4.30 -6.67 5.85
CA PRO A 19 3.09 -7.47 5.63
C PRO A 19 3.10 -8.83 6.29
N ILE A 20 4.24 -9.53 6.35
CA ILE A 20 4.32 -10.80 7.09
C ILE A 20 4.02 -10.57 8.57
N ILE A 21 4.66 -9.58 9.18
CA ILE A 21 4.43 -9.23 10.59
C ILE A 21 2.97 -8.84 10.82
N ASN A 22 2.38 -8.04 9.94
CA ASN A 22 1.00 -7.61 10.07
C ASN A 22 0.01 -8.77 9.91
N SER A 23 0.15 -9.57 8.84
CA SER A 23 -0.80 -10.60 8.47
C SER A 23 -0.64 -11.89 9.28
N PHE A 24 0.57 -12.41 9.44
CA PHE A 24 0.80 -13.63 10.23
C PHE A 24 1.07 -13.37 11.71
N GLY A 25 1.47 -12.15 12.08
CA GLY A 25 1.69 -11.78 13.48
C GLY A 25 0.46 -11.10 14.07
N LEU A 26 0.24 -9.82 13.73
CA LEU A 26 -0.74 -8.97 14.39
C LEU A 26 -2.19 -9.43 14.15
N ARG A 27 -2.55 -9.78 12.90
CA ARG A 27 -3.87 -10.34 12.57
C ARG A 27 -4.13 -11.69 13.22
N ALA A 28 -3.10 -12.56 13.31
CA ALA A 28 -3.25 -13.83 14.01
C ALA A 28 -3.48 -13.62 15.51
N LEU A 29 -2.66 -12.78 16.15
CA LEU A 29 -2.85 -12.41 17.55
C LEU A 29 -4.25 -11.80 17.79
N TYR A 30 -4.68 -10.92 16.89
CA TYR A 30 -6.00 -10.30 16.97
C TYR A 30 -7.10 -11.37 16.92
N ALA A 31 -7.07 -12.26 15.92
CA ALA A 31 -8.10 -13.28 15.73
C ALA A 31 -8.15 -14.34 16.84
N TYR A 32 -7.02 -14.66 17.48
CA TYR A 32 -6.95 -15.70 18.51
C TYR A 32 -7.17 -15.21 19.94
N GLU A 33 -6.62 -14.04 20.28
CA GLU A 33 -6.52 -13.61 21.68
C GLU A 33 -7.42 -12.42 22.00
N ILE A 34 -7.62 -11.53 21.01
CA ILE A 34 -8.23 -10.21 21.23
C ILE A 34 -9.69 -10.20 20.82
N ASP A 35 -10.01 -10.74 19.64
CA ASP A 35 -11.35 -10.68 19.07
C ASP A 35 -12.35 -11.48 19.90
N GLY A 36 -13.47 -10.87 20.26
CA GLY A 36 -14.49 -11.47 21.12
C GLY A 36 -14.13 -11.63 22.61
N ASN A 37 -12.95 -11.20 23.04
CA ASN A 37 -12.52 -11.30 24.44
C ASN A 37 -12.78 -9.99 25.21
N ILE A 38 -13.66 -10.08 26.23
CA ILE A 38 -14.09 -8.94 27.06
C ILE A 38 -12.89 -8.27 27.76
N ALA A 39 -11.83 -9.03 28.09
CA ALA A 39 -10.63 -8.47 28.71
C ALA A 39 -9.91 -7.43 27.82
N TYR A 40 -10.11 -7.49 26.50
CA TYR A 40 -9.44 -6.63 25.52
C TYR A 40 -10.39 -5.65 24.82
N GLU A 41 -11.61 -5.43 25.33
CA GLU A 41 -12.62 -4.56 24.71
C GLU A 41 -12.09 -3.16 24.34
N LYS A 42 -11.24 -2.57 25.18
CA LYS A 42 -10.62 -1.25 24.92
C LYS A 42 -9.45 -1.29 23.93
N ILE A 43 -8.80 -2.44 23.78
CA ILE A 43 -7.58 -2.63 22.96
C ILE A 43 -7.94 -3.13 21.56
N ALA A 44 -9.01 -3.92 21.43
CA ALA A 44 -9.51 -4.44 20.16
C ALA A 44 -9.63 -3.37 19.04
N PRO A 45 -10.28 -2.20 19.25
CA PRO A 45 -10.37 -1.18 18.19
C PRO A 45 -9.01 -0.57 17.85
N ILE A 46 -8.09 -0.47 18.80
CA ILE A 46 -6.72 0.03 18.57
C ILE A 46 -5.93 -0.97 17.72
N ALA A 47 -6.01 -2.25 18.05
CA ALA A 47 -5.34 -3.32 17.30
C ALA A 47 -5.90 -3.45 15.88
N ALA A 48 -7.22 -3.43 15.70
CA ALA A 48 -7.87 -3.42 14.40
C ALA A 48 -7.49 -2.19 13.55
N GLY A 49 -7.43 -1.01 14.18
CA GLY A 49 -6.97 0.22 13.56
C GLY A 49 -5.50 0.13 13.12
N ALA A 50 -4.63 -0.42 13.95
CA ALA A 50 -3.21 -0.61 13.63
C ALA A 50 -3.01 -1.58 12.46
N ILE A 51 -3.75 -2.71 12.43
CA ILE A 51 -3.72 -3.67 11.31
C ILE A 51 -4.07 -2.97 9.99
N THR A 52 -5.18 -2.23 9.99
CA THR A 52 -5.68 -1.51 8.81
C THR A 52 -4.70 -0.43 8.36
N PHE A 53 -4.15 0.33 9.31
CA PHE A 53 -3.16 1.36 9.01
C PHE A 53 -1.88 0.78 8.39
N ILE A 54 -1.37 -0.34 8.92
CA ILE A 54 -0.17 -0.99 8.40
C ILE A 54 -0.41 -1.49 6.96
N GLU A 55 -1.57 -2.07 6.67
CA GLU A 55 -1.94 -2.49 5.31
C GLU A 55 -1.92 -1.35 4.31
N VAL A 56 -2.59 -0.25 4.65
CA VAL A 56 -2.60 0.96 3.82
C VAL A 56 -1.17 1.48 3.66
N ALA A 57 -0.40 1.54 4.75
CA ALA A 57 0.96 2.05 4.72
C ALA A 57 1.86 1.22 3.80
N VAL A 58 1.74 -0.11 3.83
CA VAL A 58 2.48 -1.03 2.95
C VAL A 58 2.19 -0.73 1.48
N ILE A 59 0.91 -0.60 1.11
CA ILE A 59 0.48 -0.33 -0.27
C ILE A 59 1.12 0.97 -0.76
N PHE A 60 0.98 2.04 0.01
CA PHE A 60 1.55 3.35 -0.35
C PHE A 60 3.09 3.35 -0.34
N CYS A 61 3.73 2.60 0.57
CA CYS A 61 5.19 2.40 0.52
C CYS A 61 5.62 1.74 -0.79
N GLY A 62 4.92 0.68 -1.21
CA GLY A 62 5.15 0.00 -2.48
C GLY A 62 5.00 0.94 -3.67
N PHE A 63 3.96 1.78 -3.67
CA PHE A 63 3.72 2.78 -4.72
C PHE A 63 4.84 3.82 -4.76
N GLY A 64 5.22 4.39 -3.61
CA GLY A 64 6.27 5.40 -3.49
C GLY A 64 7.63 4.88 -3.97
N LEU A 65 8.00 3.67 -3.57
CA LEU A 65 9.25 3.02 -3.99
C LEU A 65 9.26 2.71 -5.48
N PHE A 66 8.14 2.22 -6.03
CA PHE A 66 7.98 1.98 -7.46
C PHE A 66 8.13 3.28 -8.25
N LEU A 67 7.40 4.34 -7.87
CA LEU A 67 7.45 5.65 -8.52
C LEU A 67 8.85 6.22 -8.50
N ARG A 68 9.54 6.18 -7.35
CA ARG A 68 10.93 6.62 -7.23
C ARG A 68 11.86 5.86 -8.17
N ALA A 69 11.77 4.52 -8.18
CA ALA A 69 12.60 3.70 -9.05
C ALA A 69 12.28 3.92 -10.54
N TYR A 70 11.01 4.13 -10.88
CA TYR A 70 10.57 4.37 -12.24
C TYR A 70 11.06 5.72 -12.77
N TYR A 71 11.01 6.77 -11.95
CA TYR A 71 11.48 8.10 -12.36
C TYR A 71 13.00 8.20 -12.43
N GLU A 72 13.74 7.48 -11.59
CA GLU A 72 15.21 7.51 -11.56
C GLU A 72 15.87 6.52 -12.55
N TYR A 73 15.35 5.29 -12.63
CA TYR A 73 15.97 4.19 -13.37
C TYR A 73 15.07 3.57 -14.44
N ARG A 74 13.86 4.13 -14.65
CA ARG A 74 12.84 3.54 -15.53
C ARG A 74 12.59 2.07 -15.14
N TRP A 75 12.29 1.22 -16.13
CA TRP A 75 11.97 -0.19 -15.92
C TRP A 75 13.11 -1.04 -15.36
N GLN A 76 14.38 -0.62 -15.46
CA GLN A 76 15.54 -1.42 -15.04
C GLN A 76 15.59 -1.70 -13.53
N ALA A 77 15.01 -0.83 -12.71
CA ALA A 77 14.84 -1.05 -11.28
C ALA A 77 13.35 -1.11 -10.88
N ALA A 78 12.48 -0.36 -11.56
CA ALA A 78 11.06 -0.35 -11.24
C ALA A 78 10.39 -1.71 -11.46
N GLY A 79 10.83 -2.50 -12.44
CA GLY A 79 10.28 -3.83 -12.69
C GLY A 79 10.53 -4.80 -11.52
N GLN A 80 11.70 -4.70 -10.87
CA GLN A 80 12.02 -5.53 -9.71
C GLN A 80 11.18 -5.14 -8.49
N ILE A 81 10.98 -3.84 -8.26
CA ILE A 81 10.11 -3.36 -7.17
C ILE A 81 8.66 -3.69 -7.44
N LEU A 82 8.20 -3.59 -8.69
CA LEU A 82 6.85 -4.00 -9.08
C LEU A 82 6.63 -5.50 -8.82
N ALA A 83 7.58 -6.36 -9.20
CA ALA A 83 7.51 -7.79 -8.92
C ALA A 83 7.46 -8.07 -7.41
N ILE A 84 8.26 -7.36 -6.61
CA ILE A 84 8.20 -7.43 -5.14
C ILE A 84 6.79 -7.04 -4.67
N ASN A 85 6.26 -5.89 -5.09
CA ASN A 85 4.91 -5.44 -4.70
C ASN A 85 3.82 -6.45 -5.07
N ILE A 86 3.91 -7.09 -6.23
CA ILE A 86 2.96 -8.13 -6.66
C ILE A 86 3.02 -9.35 -5.75
N VAL A 87 4.22 -9.85 -5.47
CA VAL A 87 4.42 -11.00 -4.56
C VAL A 87 3.96 -10.65 -3.15
N SER A 88 4.27 -9.43 -2.70
CA SER A 88 3.84 -8.90 -1.42
C SER A 88 2.34 -8.80 -1.26
N ALA A 89 1.62 -8.41 -2.33
CA ALA A 89 0.17 -8.33 -2.32
C ALA A 89 -0.50 -9.70 -2.10
N LEU A 90 0.19 -10.83 -2.37
CA LEU A 90 -0.32 -12.17 -2.05
C LEU A 90 -0.31 -12.49 -0.55
N ILE A 91 0.54 -11.83 0.24
CA ILE A 91 0.78 -12.18 1.65
C ILE A 91 -0.51 -12.06 2.49
N PRO A 92 -1.26 -10.94 2.43
CA PRO A 92 -2.51 -10.80 3.19
C PRO A 92 -3.56 -11.84 2.81
N TYR A 93 -3.65 -12.20 1.52
CA TYR A 93 -4.60 -13.19 1.03
C TYR A 93 -4.24 -14.61 1.48
N CYS A 94 -2.97 -14.98 1.38
CA CYS A 94 -2.49 -16.28 1.86
C CYS A 94 -2.72 -16.41 3.37
N SER A 95 -2.41 -15.35 4.12
CA SER A 95 -2.65 -15.29 5.57
C SER A 95 -4.14 -15.39 5.91
N ALA A 96 -5.02 -14.69 5.18
CA ALA A 96 -6.46 -14.77 5.40
C ALA A 96 -7.01 -16.19 5.19
N VAL A 97 -6.55 -16.90 4.14
CA VAL A 97 -6.94 -18.30 3.90
C VAL A 97 -6.43 -19.22 5.02
N VAL A 98 -5.19 -19.03 5.48
CA VAL A 98 -4.62 -19.80 6.60
C VAL A 98 -5.39 -19.54 7.88
N LEU A 99 -5.69 -18.28 8.20
CA LEU A 99 -6.44 -17.91 9.40
C LEU A 99 -7.83 -18.51 9.37
N LEU A 100 -8.55 -18.36 8.25
CA LEU A 100 -9.88 -18.95 8.10
C LEU A 100 -9.85 -20.47 8.26
N TYR A 101 -8.84 -21.15 7.70
CA TYR A 101 -8.65 -22.59 7.89
C TYR A 101 -8.45 -22.98 9.36
N LEU A 102 -7.72 -22.17 10.13
CA LEU A 102 -7.41 -22.48 11.52
C LEU A 102 -8.48 -22.03 12.53
N THR A 103 -9.35 -21.08 12.17
CA THR A 103 -10.36 -20.50 13.09
C THR A 103 -11.80 -20.98 12.80
N THR A 104 -12.06 -21.59 11.65
CA THR A 104 -13.40 -22.09 11.28
C THR A 104 -13.62 -23.55 11.71
N ALA A 105 -14.84 -23.85 12.17
CA ALA A 105 -15.24 -25.20 12.59
C ALA A 105 -15.37 -26.22 11.42
N ASP A 106 -15.79 -25.77 10.23
CA ASP A 106 -15.79 -26.57 8.99
C ASP A 106 -14.97 -25.86 7.88
N PRO A 107 -13.64 -26.00 7.89
CA PRO A 107 -12.80 -25.24 6.97
C PRO A 107 -12.95 -25.70 5.52
N ARG A 108 -13.41 -26.93 5.25
CA ARG A 108 -13.46 -27.50 3.90
C ARG A 108 -14.58 -26.88 3.05
N SER A 109 -15.75 -26.63 3.64
CA SER A 109 -16.88 -26.01 2.93
C SER A 109 -16.63 -24.54 2.62
N ASN A 110 -15.90 -23.83 3.49
CA ASN A 110 -15.59 -22.40 3.32
C ASN A 110 -14.32 -22.13 2.51
N LEU A 111 -13.42 -23.11 2.36
CA LEU A 111 -12.14 -22.92 1.66
C LEU A 111 -12.30 -22.45 0.22
N VAL A 112 -13.25 -23.04 -0.52
CA VAL A 112 -13.45 -22.74 -1.94
C VAL A 112 -13.89 -21.29 -2.12
N PHE A 113 -14.86 -20.83 -1.31
CA PHE A 113 -15.31 -19.44 -1.33
C PHE A 113 -14.21 -18.47 -0.91
N ALA A 114 -13.44 -18.81 0.14
CA ALA A 114 -12.33 -17.99 0.61
C ALA A 114 -11.22 -17.83 -0.45
N VAL A 115 -10.89 -18.90 -1.17
CA VAL A 115 -9.89 -18.86 -2.26
C VAL A 115 -10.41 -18.04 -3.45
N ILE A 116 -11.67 -18.20 -3.86
CA ILE A 116 -12.25 -17.39 -4.95
C ILE A 116 -12.24 -15.91 -4.56
N TYR A 117 -12.67 -15.59 -3.34
CA TYR A 117 -12.67 -14.23 -2.83
C TYR A 117 -11.25 -13.63 -2.81
N ALA A 118 -10.26 -14.40 -2.34
CA ALA A 118 -8.85 -14.00 -2.35
C ALA A 118 -8.33 -13.72 -3.77
N VAL A 119 -8.65 -14.57 -4.75
CA VAL A 119 -8.23 -14.40 -6.15
C VAL A 119 -8.87 -13.16 -6.77
N LEU A 120 -10.16 -12.92 -6.52
CA LEU A 120 -10.87 -11.75 -7.05
C LEU A 120 -10.28 -10.45 -6.49
N ASN A 121 -10.02 -10.39 -5.18
CA ASN A 121 -9.40 -9.21 -4.57
C ASN A 121 -7.96 -9.00 -5.04
N PHE A 122 -7.17 -10.07 -5.14
CA PHE A 122 -5.82 -9.99 -5.70
C PHE A 122 -5.83 -9.48 -7.15
N THR A 123 -6.81 -9.89 -7.94
CA THR A 123 -6.98 -9.39 -9.32
C THR A 123 -7.29 -7.90 -9.33
N ALA A 124 -8.13 -7.42 -8.41
CA ALA A 124 -8.40 -5.99 -8.26
C ALA A 124 -7.12 -5.21 -7.90
N ASP A 125 -6.29 -5.73 -7.00
CA ASP A 125 -4.98 -5.14 -6.66
C ASP A 125 -4.05 -5.04 -7.88
N MET A 126 -4.05 -6.06 -8.75
CA MET A 126 -3.27 -6.02 -10.00
C MET A 126 -3.76 -4.92 -10.94
N VAL A 127 -5.07 -4.69 -11.02
CA VAL A 127 -5.64 -3.59 -11.81
C VAL A 127 -5.23 -2.24 -11.25
N ILE A 128 -5.23 -2.07 -9.92
CA ILE A 128 -4.77 -0.84 -9.25
C ILE A 128 -3.29 -0.58 -9.55
N LEU A 129 -2.44 -1.61 -9.42
CA LEU A 129 -1.02 -1.52 -9.75
C LEU A 129 -0.80 -1.17 -11.23
N ALA A 130 -1.55 -1.79 -12.14
CA ALA A 130 -1.47 -1.49 -13.58
C ALA A 130 -1.88 -0.03 -13.87
N ALA A 131 -2.95 0.46 -13.24
CA ALA A 131 -3.36 1.86 -13.35
C ALA A 131 -2.26 2.82 -12.85
N LEU A 132 -1.59 2.47 -11.75
CA LEU A 132 -0.46 3.26 -11.23
C LEU A 132 0.72 3.29 -12.20
N VAL A 133 1.08 2.15 -12.81
CA VAL A 133 2.13 2.08 -13.83
C VAL A 133 1.82 3.01 -15.00
N VAL A 134 0.57 2.99 -15.48
CA VAL A 134 0.13 3.87 -16.57
C VAL A 134 0.19 5.33 -16.15
N ALA A 135 -0.30 5.67 -14.96
CA ALA A 135 -0.25 7.03 -14.44
C ALA A 135 1.20 7.53 -14.27
N ALA A 136 2.11 6.69 -13.79
CA ALA A 136 3.53 7.00 -13.68
C ALA A 136 4.16 7.27 -15.06
N ALA A 137 3.84 6.45 -16.06
CA ALA A 137 4.31 6.64 -17.42
C ALA A 137 3.80 7.94 -18.05
N VAL A 138 2.51 8.26 -17.87
CA VAL A 138 1.91 9.52 -18.33
C VAL A 138 2.55 10.73 -17.63
N THR A 139 2.72 10.67 -16.31
CA THR A 139 3.32 11.75 -15.53
C THR A 139 4.77 11.99 -15.95
N ALA A 140 5.56 10.93 -16.14
CA ALA A 140 6.94 11.04 -16.61
C ALA A 140 7.05 11.69 -17.99
N ARG A 141 6.16 11.33 -18.93
CA ARG A 141 6.13 11.91 -20.28
C ARG A 141 5.79 13.40 -20.25
N SER A 142 4.78 13.79 -19.48
CA SER A 142 4.33 15.18 -19.37
C SER A 142 5.36 16.11 -18.74
N PHE A 143 6.18 15.60 -17.81
CA PHE A 143 7.27 16.37 -17.19
C PHE A 143 8.56 16.38 -18.01
N ALA A 144 8.86 15.30 -18.74
CA ALA A 144 9.98 15.28 -19.69
C ALA A 144 9.80 16.31 -20.82
N ALA A 145 8.54 16.58 -21.21
CA ALA A 145 8.20 17.63 -22.18
C ALA A 145 8.45 19.07 -21.68
N LYS A 146 8.71 19.28 -20.38
CA LYS A 146 8.82 20.62 -19.75
C LYS A 146 10.23 21.03 -19.29
N ARG A 147 11.31 20.33 -19.68
CA ARG A 147 12.77 20.62 -19.46
C ARG A 147 13.16 21.52 -18.26
N ASP A 148 13.82 20.91 -17.28
CA ASP A 148 15.17 21.27 -16.74
C ASP A 148 15.37 20.48 -15.43
N GLY A 149 16.61 20.03 -15.19
CA GLY A 149 16.99 18.89 -14.35
C GLY A 149 16.73 18.97 -12.84
N HIS A 150 15.68 19.65 -12.39
CA HIS A 150 15.25 19.75 -10.98
C HIS A 150 13.86 19.10 -10.73
N ALA A 151 13.34 18.36 -11.70
CA ALA A 151 11.98 17.82 -11.68
C ALA A 151 11.75 16.63 -10.74
N GLY A 152 12.78 16.00 -10.16
CA GLY A 152 12.67 14.72 -9.46
C GLY A 152 11.70 14.70 -8.27
N LYS A 153 11.78 15.70 -7.37
CA LYS A 153 10.92 15.78 -6.17
C LYS A 153 9.47 16.14 -6.52
N LYS A 154 9.28 17.09 -7.44
CA LYS A 154 7.94 17.51 -7.90
C LYS A 154 7.24 16.40 -8.69
N LEU A 155 7.99 15.68 -9.52
CA LEU A 155 7.50 14.52 -10.27
C LEU A 155 7.09 13.38 -9.33
N LEU A 156 7.90 13.08 -8.32
CA LEU A 156 7.56 12.09 -7.31
C LEU A 156 6.27 12.46 -6.56
N LEU A 157 6.13 13.72 -6.14
CA LEU A 157 4.94 14.19 -5.44
C LEU A 157 3.67 14.04 -6.32
N HIS A 158 3.75 14.41 -7.60
CA HIS A 158 2.61 14.22 -8.53
C HIS A 158 2.27 12.74 -8.71
N GLY A 159 3.29 11.87 -8.79
CA GLY A 159 3.07 10.42 -8.80
C GLY A 159 2.38 9.92 -7.53
N CYS A 160 2.77 10.42 -6.36
CA CYS A 160 2.15 10.05 -5.08
C CYS A 160 0.68 10.52 -5.01
N ILE A 161 0.38 11.72 -5.51
CA ILE A 161 -1.00 12.21 -5.62
C ILE A 161 -1.84 11.31 -6.53
N TRP A 162 -1.32 10.94 -7.72
CA TRP A 162 -2.00 9.99 -8.60
C TRP A 162 -2.24 8.64 -7.94
N SER A 163 -1.27 8.14 -7.16
CA SER A 163 -1.43 6.88 -6.43
C SER A 163 -2.57 6.95 -5.40
N ALA A 164 -2.71 8.08 -4.70
CA ALA A 164 -3.80 8.30 -3.76
C ALA A 164 -5.15 8.45 -4.45
N VAL A 165 -5.21 9.12 -5.61
CA VAL A 165 -6.44 9.23 -6.41
C VAL A 165 -6.89 7.85 -6.91
N ILE A 166 -5.97 7.04 -7.46
CA ILE A 166 -6.28 5.70 -7.96
C ILE A 166 -6.75 4.81 -6.80
N PHE A 167 -6.04 4.82 -5.67
CA PHE A 167 -6.41 4.08 -4.48
C PHE A 167 -7.79 4.52 -3.95
N GLY A 168 -8.02 5.83 -3.85
CA GLY A 168 -9.29 6.40 -3.39
C GLY A 168 -10.47 6.03 -4.31
N VAL A 169 -10.30 6.08 -5.63
CA VAL A 169 -11.35 5.69 -6.58
C VAL A 169 -11.64 4.20 -6.50
N ALA A 170 -10.61 3.36 -6.48
CA ALA A 170 -10.78 1.91 -6.37
C ALA A 170 -11.47 1.52 -5.06
N GLY A 171 -11.03 2.11 -3.94
CA GLY A 171 -11.65 1.90 -2.64
C GLY A 171 -13.09 2.41 -2.59
N LEU A 172 -13.40 3.51 -3.29
CA LEU A 172 -14.77 4.06 -3.34
C LEU A 172 -15.71 3.09 -4.03
N ILE A 173 -15.28 2.52 -5.16
CA ILE A 173 -16.02 1.51 -5.90
C ILE A 173 -16.25 0.27 -5.02
N GLN A 174 -15.22 -0.19 -4.32
CA GLN A 174 -15.32 -1.34 -3.43
C GLN A 174 -16.30 -1.07 -2.27
N LYS A 175 -16.19 0.06 -1.57
CA LYS A 175 -17.09 0.42 -0.47
C LYS A 175 -18.53 0.66 -0.92
N ALA A 176 -18.73 1.19 -2.13
CA ALA A 176 -20.05 1.28 -2.73
C ALA A 176 -20.66 -0.09 -3.04
N ALA A 177 -19.86 -1.04 -3.53
CA ALA A 177 -20.31 -2.40 -3.76
C ALA A 177 -20.67 -3.12 -2.45
N GLU A 178 -19.84 -2.99 -1.42
CA GLU A 178 -20.11 -3.53 -0.07
C GLU A 178 -21.39 -2.93 0.52
N THR A 179 -21.54 -1.60 0.48
CA THR A 179 -22.74 -0.90 0.96
C THR A 179 -23.99 -1.33 0.20
N ALA A 180 -23.91 -1.50 -1.11
CA ALA A 180 -25.03 -1.96 -1.92
C ALA A 180 -25.44 -3.40 -1.55
N ALA A 181 -24.46 -4.28 -1.32
CA ALA A 181 -24.72 -5.65 -0.87
C ALA A 181 -25.39 -5.67 0.51
N ASP A 182 -24.90 -4.84 1.45
CA ASP A 182 -25.48 -4.72 2.79
C ASP A 182 -26.93 -4.23 2.73
N ILE A 183 -27.23 -3.22 1.89
CA ILE A 183 -28.60 -2.73 1.70
C ILE A 183 -29.50 -3.79 1.08
N MET A 184 -29.00 -4.58 0.12
CA MET A 184 -29.77 -5.68 -0.48
C MET A 184 -30.06 -6.80 0.52
N GLN A 185 -29.14 -7.07 1.45
CA GLN A 185 -29.26 -8.18 2.41
C GLN A 185 -30.05 -7.78 3.67
N PHE A 186 -29.82 -6.59 4.20
CA PHE A 186 -30.34 -6.15 5.50
C PHE A 186 -31.39 -5.05 5.40
N GLY A 187 -31.61 -4.48 4.21
CA GLY A 187 -32.58 -3.41 3.96
C GLY A 187 -31.98 -2.01 4.07
N ALA A 188 -32.81 -0.99 3.80
CA ALA A 188 -32.38 0.41 3.85
C ALA A 188 -32.17 0.89 5.30
N PRO A 189 -31.18 1.78 5.55
CA PRO A 189 -30.95 2.37 6.86
C PRO A 189 -32.18 3.12 7.36
N THR A 190 -32.57 2.85 8.62
CA THR A 190 -33.78 3.42 9.24
C THR A 190 -33.47 4.42 10.34
N SER A 191 -32.24 4.39 10.87
CA SER A 191 -31.78 5.29 11.93
C SER A 191 -30.56 6.12 11.49
N ILE A 192 -30.34 7.28 12.12
CA ILE A 192 -29.14 8.10 11.90
C ILE A 192 -27.86 7.31 12.19
N ASN A 193 -27.88 6.43 13.19
CA ASN A 193 -26.73 5.58 13.53
C ASN A 193 -26.39 4.61 12.38
N ASP A 194 -27.40 4.11 11.65
CA ASP A 194 -27.19 3.25 10.48
C ASP A 194 -26.49 4.03 9.36
N TYR A 195 -26.90 5.29 9.13
CA TYR A 195 -26.22 6.16 8.15
C TYR A 195 -24.78 6.47 8.55
N VAL A 196 -24.51 6.70 9.83
CA VAL A 196 -23.15 6.92 10.34
C VAL A 196 -22.29 5.67 10.14
N TYR A 197 -22.84 4.48 10.39
CA TYR A 197 -22.16 3.21 10.13
C TYR A 197 -21.79 3.07 8.64
N LEU A 198 -22.74 3.37 7.74
CA LEU A 198 -22.52 3.29 6.29
C LEU A 198 -21.50 4.31 5.77
N ILE A 199 -21.41 5.52 6.32
CA ILE A 199 -20.48 6.56 5.84
C ILE A 199 -19.05 6.43 6.40
N THR A 200 -18.91 5.81 7.57
CA THR A 200 -17.61 5.60 8.26
C THR A 200 -16.52 4.98 7.35
N PRO A 201 -16.77 3.93 6.55
CA PRO A 201 -15.75 3.38 5.66
C PRO A 201 -15.29 4.38 4.58
N TYR A 202 -16.16 5.27 4.12
CA TYR A 202 -15.82 6.30 3.13
C TYR A 202 -14.94 7.40 3.73
N ILE A 203 -15.25 7.85 4.95
CA ILE A 203 -14.43 8.82 5.68
C ILE A 203 -13.04 8.24 5.93
N SER A 204 -12.98 6.97 6.36
CA SER A 204 -11.72 6.26 6.58
C SER A 204 -10.89 6.18 5.30
N LEU A 205 -11.52 5.82 4.17
CA LEU A 205 -10.87 5.77 2.86
C LEU A 205 -10.29 7.14 2.46
N ALA A 206 -11.03 8.23 2.66
CA ALA A 206 -10.56 9.58 2.36
C ALA A 206 -9.33 9.96 3.20
N ILE A 207 -9.37 9.69 4.51
CA ILE A 207 -8.25 9.92 5.42
C ILE A 207 -7.02 9.12 4.98
N TYR A 208 -7.19 7.82 4.73
CA TYR A 208 -6.11 6.93 4.31
C TYR A 208 -5.52 7.32 2.95
N SER A 209 -6.33 7.83 2.02
CA SER A 209 -5.85 8.33 0.73
C SER A 209 -4.95 9.56 0.91
N VAL A 210 -5.33 10.49 1.78
CA VAL A 210 -4.52 11.69 2.09
C VAL A 210 -3.22 11.32 2.81
N ILE A 211 -3.31 10.52 3.88
CA ILE A 211 -2.14 10.04 4.62
C ILE A 211 -1.20 9.25 3.71
N GLY A 212 -1.76 8.46 2.79
CA GLY A 212 -1.03 7.65 1.82
C GLY A 212 -0.08 8.45 0.94
N ILE A 213 -0.42 9.69 0.59
CA ILE A 213 0.48 10.59 -0.17
C ILE A 213 1.79 10.81 0.60
N PHE A 214 1.68 11.09 1.90
CA PHE A 214 2.84 11.32 2.77
C PHE A 214 3.67 10.06 2.94
N ILE A 215 3.02 8.91 3.15
CA ILE A 215 3.69 7.61 3.30
C ILE A 215 4.47 7.25 2.02
N ALA A 216 3.82 7.34 0.85
CA ALA A 216 4.45 7.06 -0.43
C ALA A 216 5.63 8.00 -0.69
N TYR A 217 5.46 9.29 -0.40
CA TYR A 217 6.54 10.26 -0.55
C TYR A 217 7.72 9.94 0.37
N LEU A 218 7.49 9.67 1.65
CA LEU A 218 8.54 9.34 2.61
C LEU A 218 9.28 8.06 2.25
N ALA A 219 8.55 7.00 1.89
CA ALA A 219 9.14 5.73 1.47
C ALA A 219 10.08 5.91 0.26
N GLY A 220 9.67 6.74 -0.71
CA GLY A 220 10.42 7.03 -1.93
C GLY A 220 11.49 8.14 -1.82
N SER A 221 11.61 8.86 -0.70
CA SER A 221 12.51 10.03 -0.62
C SER A 221 13.42 10.08 0.61
N TYR A 222 12.91 9.73 1.80
CA TYR A 222 13.61 10.02 3.05
C TYR A 222 14.79 9.08 3.27
N GLY A 223 15.98 9.58 3.62
CA GLY A 223 17.15 8.74 3.94
C GLY A 223 17.70 7.90 2.77
N LEU A 224 17.40 8.31 1.54
CA LEU A 224 17.96 7.75 0.31
C LEU A 224 19.02 8.72 -0.24
N ASN A 225 20.17 8.19 -0.67
CA ASN A 225 21.21 9.02 -1.29
C ASN A 225 20.67 9.64 -2.60
N GLU A 226 20.90 10.93 -2.82
CA GLU A 226 20.56 11.56 -4.10
C GLU A 226 21.47 11.00 -5.21
N PRO A 227 20.94 10.74 -6.42
CA PRO A 227 21.74 10.28 -7.55
C PRO A 227 22.84 11.32 -7.84
N GLY A 228 24.10 10.92 -7.71
CA GLY A 228 25.26 11.80 -7.88
C GLY A 228 26.02 12.13 -6.59
N SER A 229 25.49 11.82 -5.41
CA SER A 229 26.20 11.98 -4.12
C SER A 229 27.18 10.83 -3.83
N GLY A 230 28.08 10.56 -4.78
CA GLY A 230 29.35 9.92 -4.43
C GLY A 230 30.19 10.90 -3.60
N PRO A 231 31.12 10.42 -2.75
CA PRO A 231 32.13 11.32 -2.21
C PRO A 231 32.88 11.94 -3.39
N ASP A 232 32.90 13.28 -3.45
CA ASP A 232 33.80 14.03 -4.34
C ASP A 232 35.25 13.68 -3.96
N THR A 233 35.81 12.66 -4.59
CA THR A 233 37.27 12.47 -4.61
C THR A 233 37.87 13.33 -5.71
N THR A 234 37.71 14.65 -5.62
CA THR A 234 38.57 15.65 -6.28
C THR A 234 38.36 17.02 -5.63
N SER A 235 38.76 17.16 -4.36
CA SER A 235 39.16 18.46 -3.80
C SER A 235 40.64 18.41 -3.45
N PHE A 236 41.49 18.37 -4.46
CA PHE A 236 42.84 18.91 -4.35
C PHE A 236 42.89 20.16 -5.23
N SER A 237 42.34 21.24 -4.70
CA SER A 237 42.72 22.58 -5.13
C SER A 237 44.04 22.93 -4.45
N ASP A 238 45.06 23.13 -5.28
CA ASP A 238 46.18 24.05 -5.11
C ASP A 238 46.87 24.17 -3.75
N GLN A 239 48.09 23.63 -3.68
CA GLN A 239 49.19 24.38 -3.09
C GLN A 239 50.35 24.47 -4.08
N LYS A 240 50.50 25.68 -4.64
CA LYS A 240 51.75 26.19 -5.19
C LYS A 240 52.87 26.00 -4.17
N LEU A 241 54.00 25.47 -4.63
CA LEU A 241 55.36 25.90 -4.29
C LEU A 241 56.32 25.39 -5.36
#